data_AF-D9PMG8-F1
#
_entry.id   AF-D9PMG8-F1
#
_cell.length_a   1.000
_cell.length_b   1.000
_cell.length_c   1.000
_cell.angle_alpha   90.00
_cell.angle_beta   90.00
_cell.angle_gamma   90.00
#
_symmetry.space_group_name_H-M   'P 1'
#
loop_
_entity.id
_entity.type
_entity.pdbx_description
1 polymer ?
#
loop_
_entity_poly.entity_id
_entity_poly.type
_entity_poly.pdbx_seq_one_letter_code
_entity_poly.pdbx_strand_id
1 'polypeptide(L)' 'ITPPIFPRRVDWFRQNRAFRIEKAKRELGYQPRIDLDEGLKRTAEWYKQEGYL' A
#
# COMPACT_ATOMS: atom_id res chain seq x y z
N ILE A 1 -21.04 -1.29 -21.60
CA ILE A 1 -20.15 -0.38 -20.84
C ILE A 1 -18.78 -1.04 -20.80
N THR A 2 -17.74 -0.39 -21.32
CA THR A 2 -16.36 -0.91 -21.21
C THR A 2 -15.91 -0.77 -19.77
N PRO A 3 -15.37 -1.83 -19.12
CA PRO A 3 -14.93 -1.71 -17.74
C PRO A 3 -13.83 -0.64 -17.62
N PRO A 4 -13.83 0.17 -16.55
CA PRO A 4 -12.85 1.25 -16.35
C PRO A 4 -11.43 0.74 -16.05
N ILE A 5 -11.23 -0.58 -16.09
CA ILE A 5 -9.99 -1.27 -15.76
C ILE A 5 -9.77 -2.38 -16.79
N PHE A 6 -8.57 -2.38 -17.39
CA PHE A 6 -8.12 -3.45 -18.27
C PHE A 6 -7.85 -4.75 -17.49
N PRO A 7 -8.12 -5.93 -18.07
CA PRO A 7 -7.89 -7.22 -17.41
C PRO A 7 -6.48 -7.41 -16.85
N ARG A 8 -5.44 -6.92 -17.55
CA ARG A 8 -4.04 -6.97 -17.06
C ARG A 8 -3.83 -6.21 -15.74
N ARG A 9 -4.59 -5.16 -15.48
CA ARG A 9 -4.53 -4.44 -14.19
C ARG A 9 -5.24 -5.19 -13.07
N VAL A 10 -6.21 -6.04 -13.39
CA VAL A 10 -6.90 -6.89 -12.41
C VAL A 10 -5.92 -7.89 -11.79
N ASP A 11 -5.01 -8.45 -12.59
CA ASP A 11 -4.00 -9.40 -12.11
C ASP A 11 -3.07 -8.84 -11.04
N TRP A 12 -2.86 -7.52 -11.01
CA TRP A 12 -2.03 -6.88 -9.99
C TRP A 12 -2.62 -7.05 -8.58
N PHE A 13 -3.95 -7.00 -8.45
CA PHE A 13 -4.66 -7.16 -7.17
C PHE A 13 -4.72 -8.59 -6.65
N ARG A 14 -4.40 -9.58 -7.50
CA ARG A 14 -4.39 -11.00 -7.12
C ARG A 14 -3.07 -11.45 -6.49
N GLN A 15 -2.03 -10.62 -6.54
CA GLN A 15 -0.71 -10.98 -6.05
C GLN A 15 -0.56 -10.66 -4.57
N ASN A 16 -0.20 -11.66 -3.76
CA ASN A 16 0.20 -11.44 -2.38
C ASN A 16 1.69 -11.04 -2.33
N ARG A 17 1.97 -9.83 -1.86
CA ARG A 17 3.32 -9.28 -1.75
C ARG A 17 3.59 -8.88 -0.31
N ALA A 18 4.36 -9.70 0.40
CA ALA A 18 4.86 -9.39 1.73
C ALA A 18 6.38 -9.15 1.64
N PHE A 19 6.83 -7.98 2.10
CA PHE A 19 8.25 -7.62 2.12
C PHE A 19 8.75 -7.47 3.55
N ARG A 20 9.93 -8.01 3.84
CA ARG A 20 10.64 -7.77 5.10
C ARG A 20 11.65 -6.64 4.93
N ILE A 21 11.75 -5.78 5.94
CA ILE A 21 12.63 -4.60 5.93
C ILE A 21 13.87 -4.75 6.82
N GLU A 22 14.13 -5.96 7.32
CA GLU A 22 15.21 -6.23 8.29
C GLU A 22 16.60 -5.80 7.78
N LYS A 23 16.83 -5.94 6.47
CA LYS A 23 18.07 -5.46 5.84
C LYS A 23 18.24 -3.95 5.99
N ALA A 24 17.18 -3.18 5.72
CA ALA A 24 17.21 -1.72 5.82
C ALA A 24 17.40 -1.26 7.28
N LYS A 25 16.76 -1.94 8.24
CA LYS A 25 16.97 -1.67 9.67
C LYS A 25 18.43 -1.88 10.08
N ARG A 26 19.02 -3.00 9.66
CA ARG A 26 20.41 -3.37 10.02
C ARG A 26 21.46 -2.49 9.34
N GLU A 27 21.33 -2.27 8.03
CA GLU A 27 22.39 -1.64 7.24
C GLU A 27 22.29 -0.12 7.20
N LEU A 28 21.08 0.41 7.26
CA LEU A 28 20.84 1.86 7.16
C LEU A 28 20.41 2.48 8.50
N GLY A 29 20.28 1.66 9.56
CA GLY A 29 19.71 2.12 10.82
C GLY A 29 18.26 2.59 10.67
N TYR A 30 17.55 2.13 9.65
CA TYR A 30 16.21 2.63 9.35
C TYR A 30 15.23 2.30 10.48
N GLN A 31 14.65 3.33 11.07
CA GLN A 31 13.65 3.23 12.13
C GLN A 31 12.29 3.68 11.57
N PRO A 32 11.41 2.76 11.14
CA PRO A 32 10.10 3.13 10.63
C PRO A 32 9.31 3.83 11.74
N ARG A 33 8.88 5.06 11.47
CA ARG A 33 8.05 5.85 12.40
C ARG A 33 6.58 5.46 12.37
N ILE A 34 6.15 4.89 11.24
CA ILE A 34 4.78 4.48 10.96
C ILE A 34 4.86 3.05 10.46
N ASP A 35 4.11 2.14 11.09
CA ASP A 35 3.98 0.77 10.61
C ASP A 35 3.02 0.67 9.42
N LEU A 36 2.96 -0.51 8.81
CA LEU A 36 2.15 -0.72 7.62
C LEU A 36 0.65 -0.51 7.91
N ASP A 37 0.15 -1.03 9.02
CA ASP A 37 -1.28 -0.99 9.34
C ASP A 37 -1.74 0.45 9.60
N GLU A 38 -0.95 1.21 10.34
CA GLU A 38 -1.21 2.62 10.61
C GLU A 38 -1.11 3.46 9.33
N GLY A 39 -0.09 3.23 8.51
CA GLY A 39 0.07 3.92 7.22
C GLY A 39 -1.13 3.69 6.30
N LEU A 40 -1.62 2.45 6.23
CA LEU A 40 -2.80 2.09 5.43
C LEU A 40 -4.07 2.76 5.97
N LYS A 41 -4.29 2.76 7.29
CA LYS A 41 -5.43 3.44 7.91
C LYS A 41 -5.45 4.93 7.62
N ARG A 42 -4.31 5.62 7.79
CA ARG A 42 -4.19 7.06 7.50
C ARG A 42 -4.48 7.37 6.04
N THR A 43 -3.98 6.54 5.13
CA THR A 43 -4.21 6.71 3.69
C THR A 43 -5.68 6.54 3.35
N ALA A 44 -6.33 5.51 3.90
CA ALA A 44 -7.75 5.26 3.66
C ALA A 44 -8.63 6.39 4.22
N GLU A 45 -8.29 6.93 5.39
CA GLU A 45 -9.00 8.06 5.98
C GLU A 45 -8.84 9.33 5.14
N TRP A 46 -7.64 9.60 4.64
CA TRP A 46 -7.39 10.72 3.73
C TRP A 46 -8.24 10.61 2.45
N TYR A 47 -8.33 9.43 1.82
CA TYR A 47 -9.19 9.25 0.65
C TYR A 47 -10.66 9.55 0.90
N LYS A 48 -11.18 9.23 2.09
CA LYS A 48 -12.56 9.58 2.46
C LYS A 48 -12.74 11.08 2.61
N GLN A 49 -11.77 11.77 3.22
CA GLN A 49 -11.82 13.21 3.45
C GLN A 49 -11.81 14.00 2.14
N GLU A 50 -11.04 13.55 1.15
CA GLU A 50 -10.95 14.18 -0.17
C GLU A 50 -12.10 13.78 -1.12
N GLY A 51 -12.99 12.87 -0.70
CA GLY A 51 -14.10 12.40 -1.54
C GLY A 51 -13.68 11.51 -2.71
N TYR A 52 -12.56 10.77 -2.55
CA TYR A 52 -12.10 9.79 -3.55
C TYR A 52 -12.71 8.39 -3.38
N LEU A 53 -13.47 8.19 -2.29
CA LEU A 53 -14.21 6.97 -1.96
C LEU A 53 -15.70 7.23 -1.88
#